data_AF-A0A1W1VUV0-F1
#
_entry.id   AF-A0A1W1VUV0-F1
#
_cell.length_a   1.000
_cell.length_b   1.000
_cell.length_c   1.000
_cell.angle_alpha   90.00
_cell.angle_beta   90.00
_cell.angle_gamma   90.00
#
_symmetry.space_group_name_H-M   'P 1'
#
loop_
_entity.id
_entity.type
_entity.pdbx_description
1 polymer ?
#
loop_
_entity_poly.entity_id
_entity_poly.type
_entity_poly.pdbx_seq_one_letter_code
_entity_poly.pdbx_strand_id
1 'polypeptide(L)'
;MLVRFHRFLGMLALLCLLALLATLLVGWWFGRGAQLVQLVAPVSVTSNTLFGNSGPGTLIGSPQQMVIHDPGAFLEGRTAEGARYVSDTYLKAQNIYPLQLKTVRFVQVAVAVGFIVALLVFGSLWLVGRQNQTRV
;
A
#
# COMPACT_ATOMS: atom_id res chain seq x y z
N MET A 1 -0.62 -41.02 17.24
CA MET A 1 -0.64 -39.55 17.42
C MET A 1 0.22 -38.80 16.42
N LEU A 2 1.46 -39.25 16.12
CA LEU A 2 2.38 -38.59 15.19
C LEU A 2 1.74 -38.23 13.83
N VAL A 3 1.05 -39.16 13.14
CA VAL A 3 0.47 -38.95 11.79
C VAL A 3 -0.43 -37.70 11.68
N ARG A 4 -1.20 -37.39 12.74
CA ARG A 4 -2.07 -36.19 12.80
C ARG A 4 -1.26 -34.90 12.86
N PHE A 5 -0.10 -34.91 13.51
CA PHE A 5 0.73 -33.73 13.73
C PHE A 5 1.37 -33.20 12.43
N HIS A 6 1.88 -34.09 11.57
CA HIS A 6 2.44 -33.65 10.28
C HIS A 6 1.37 -33.13 9.31
N ARG A 7 0.16 -33.72 9.32
CA ARG A 7 -0.96 -33.19 8.50
C ARG A 7 -1.34 -31.78 8.92
N PHE A 8 -1.31 -31.50 10.23
CA PHE A 8 -1.55 -30.16 10.76
C PHE A 8 -0.47 -29.17 10.29
N LEU A 9 0.81 -29.53 10.37
CA LEU A 9 1.91 -28.69 9.86
C LEU A 9 1.80 -28.40 8.35
N GLY A 10 1.45 -29.41 7.54
CA GLY A 10 1.21 -29.23 6.11
C GLY A 10 0.02 -28.30 5.83
N MET A 11 -1.05 -28.38 6.61
CA MET A 11 -2.19 -27.47 6.50
C MET A 11 -1.82 -26.02 6.88
N LEU A 12 -1.01 -25.83 7.93
CA LEU A 12 -0.51 -24.50 8.30
C LEU A 12 0.38 -23.91 7.19
N ALA A 13 1.27 -24.72 6.61
CA ALA A 13 2.10 -24.29 5.48
C ALA A 13 1.22 -23.87 4.28
N LEU A 14 0.17 -24.64 3.95
CA LEU A 14 -0.77 -24.30 2.89
C LEU A 14 -1.52 -22.99 3.18
N LEU A 15 -2.00 -22.80 4.41
CA LEU A 15 -2.67 -21.55 4.81
C LEU A 15 -1.73 -20.34 4.73
N CYS A 16 -0.46 -20.50 5.13
CA CYS A 16 0.55 -19.45 4.98
C CYS A 16 0.79 -19.10 3.51
N LEU A 17 0.84 -20.10 2.62
CA LEU A 17 0.97 -19.89 1.18
C LEU A 17 -0.24 -19.13 0.61
N LEU A 18 -1.46 -19.52 0.98
CA LEU A 18 -2.67 -18.84 0.53
C LEU A 18 -2.74 -17.40 1.05
N ALA A 19 -2.38 -17.18 2.32
CA ALA A 19 -2.34 -15.84 2.91
C ALA A 19 -1.26 -14.96 2.28
N LEU A 20 -0.10 -15.52 1.92
CA LEU A 20 0.94 -14.83 1.16
C LEU A 20 0.40 -14.38 -0.21
N LEU A 21 -0.25 -15.28 -0.96
CA LEU A 21 -0.84 -14.95 -2.27
C LEU A 21 -1.91 -13.87 -2.14
N ALA A 22 -2.79 -13.98 -1.14
CA ALA A 22 -3.80 -12.97 -0.86
C ALA A 22 -3.15 -11.60 -0.55
N THR A 23 -2.10 -11.57 0.27
CA THR A 23 -1.36 -10.34 0.59
C THR A 23 -0.77 -9.68 -0.65
N LEU A 24 -0.19 -10.47 -1.56
CA LEU A 24 0.36 -9.96 -2.82
C LEU A 24 -0.73 -9.41 -3.74
N LEU A 25 -1.85 -10.11 -3.88
CA LEU A 25 -3.00 -9.67 -4.68
C LEU A 25 -3.62 -8.39 -4.14
N VAL A 26 -3.83 -8.30 -2.83
CA VAL A 26 -4.39 -7.10 -2.18
C VAL A 26 -3.47 -5.91 -2.38
N GLY A 27 -2.16 -6.06 -2.16
CA GLY A 27 -1.21 -4.97 -2.36
C GLY A 27 -1.12 -4.51 -3.83
N TRP A 28 -1.18 -5.44 -4.78
CA TRP A 28 -1.27 -5.10 -6.21
C TRP A 28 -2.55 -4.31 -6.53
N TRP A 29 -3.70 -4.73 -5.98
CA TRP A 29 -4.97 -4.04 -6.16
C TRP A 29 -4.94 -2.59 -5.63
N PHE A 30 -4.44 -2.37 -4.42
CA PHE A 30 -4.27 -1.02 -3.87
C PHE A 30 -3.32 -0.16 -4.71
N GLY A 31 -2.28 -0.76 -5.31
CA GLY A 31 -1.35 -0.05 -6.19
C GLY A 31 -1.98 0.46 -7.49
N ARG A 32 -3.05 -0.18 -7.98
CA ARG A 32 -3.69 0.19 -9.25
C ARG A 32 -4.37 1.55 -9.21
N GLY A 33 -4.85 1.98 -8.05
CA GLY A 33 -5.52 3.27 -7.85
C GLY A 33 -4.57 4.43 -7.52
N ALA A 34 -3.26 4.17 -7.39
CA ALA A 34 -2.32 5.19 -6.99
C ALA A 34 -2.01 6.14 -8.15
N GLN A 35 -2.05 7.44 -7.87
CA GLN A 35 -1.70 8.49 -8.81
C GLN A 35 -0.55 9.32 -8.26
N LEU A 36 0.30 9.84 -9.14
CA LEU A 36 1.33 10.79 -8.74
C LEU A 36 0.66 12.14 -8.45
N VAL A 37 0.75 12.56 -7.19
CA VAL A 37 0.05 13.72 -6.66
C VAL A 37 1.04 14.67 -6.01
N GLN A 38 0.86 15.97 -6.27
CA GLN A 38 1.54 17.05 -5.57
C GLN A 38 0.53 17.77 -4.68
N LEU A 39 0.78 17.79 -3.37
CA LEU A 39 -0.05 18.53 -2.43
C LEU A 39 0.21 20.02 -2.57
N VAL A 40 -0.86 20.81 -2.49
CA VAL A 40 -0.82 22.26 -2.65
C VAL A 40 -1.72 22.91 -1.59
N ALA A 41 -1.21 23.95 -0.95
CA ALA A 41 -2.03 24.90 -0.20
C ALA A 41 -2.54 25.96 -1.18
N PRO A 42 -3.85 25.99 -1.51
CA PRO A 42 -4.38 27.01 -2.40
C PRO A 42 -4.18 28.39 -1.82
N VAL A 43 -3.85 29.35 -2.68
CA VAL A 43 -3.65 30.74 -2.29
C VAL A 43 -4.98 31.32 -1.81
N SER A 44 -4.96 32.09 -0.72
CA SER A 44 -6.14 32.83 -0.28
C SER A 44 -6.63 33.79 -1.37
N VAL A 45 -7.94 34.02 -1.46
CA VAL A 45 -8.55 34.94 -2.44
C VAL A 45 -7.89 36.32 -2.38
N THR A 46 -7.54 36.79 -1.18
CA THR A 46 -6.86 38.07 -0.94
C THR A 46 -5.45 38.10 -1.54
N SER A 47 -4.66 37.04 -1.43
CA SER A 47 -3.32 37.05 -2.05
C SER A 47 -3.41 36.88 -3.57
N ASN A 48 -4.41 36.19 -4.09
CA ASN A 48 -4.61 36.07 -5.54
C ASN A 48 -4.99 37.42 -6.18
N THR A 49 -5.75 38.27 -5.47
CA THR A 49 -6.05 39.65 -5.91
C THR A 49 -4.86 40.59 -5.87
N LEU A 50 -3.88 40.34 -4.99
CA LEU A 50 -2.73 41.22 -4.79
C LEU A 50 -1.53 40.84 -5.68
N PHE A 51 -1.35 39.56 -5.98
CA PHE A 51 -0.18 39.05 -6.69
C PHE A 51 -0.50 38.46 -8.07
N GLY A 52 -1.78 38.43 -8.48
CA GLY A 52 -2.22 37.80 -9.72
C GLY A 52 -2.19 36.26 -9.66
N ASN A 53 -2.73 35.60 -10.70
CA ASN A 53 -2.86 34.14 -10.81
C ASN A 53 -1.49 33.44 -10.74
N SER A 54 -1.05 33.13 -9.52
CA SER A 54 0.30 32.62 -9.23
C SER A 54 0.38 31.09 -9.26
N GLY A 55 -0.38 30.45 -10.15
CA GLY A 55 -0.50 28.99 -10.22
C GLY A 55 -1.44 28.39 -9.16
N PRO A 56 -1.45 27.05 -8.98
CA PRO A 56 -2.42 26.35 -8.13
C PRO A 56 -2.23 26.60 -6.62
N GLY A 57 -1.13 27.25 -6.22
CA GLY A 57 -0.82 27.61 -4.85
C GLY A 57 0.58 27.18 -4.40
N THR A 58 0.81 27.19 -3.09
CA THR A 58 2.09 26.81 -2.50
C THR A 58 2.23 25.30 -2.48
N LEU A 59 3.25 24.78 -3.16
CA LEU A 59 3.55 23.35 -3.17
C LEU A 59 3.97 22.87 -1.78
N ILE A 60 3.37 21.79 -1.31
CA ILE A 60 3.67 21.17 -0.01
C ILE A 60 4.46 19.89 -0.24
N GLY A 61 5.74 19.90 0.15
CA GLY A 61 6.62 18.75 -0.01
C GLY A 61 6.84 18.35 -1.48
N SER A 62 7.36 17.14 -1.69
CA SER A 62 7.59 16.56 -3.01
C SER A 62 6.36 15.79 -3.53
N PRO A 63 6.28 15.51 -4.85
CA PRO A 63 5.24 14.65 -5.39
C PRO A 63 5.33 13.23 -4.82
N GLN A 64 4.17 12.63 -4.55
CA GLN A 64 4.07 11.29 -3.97
C GLN A 64 2.98 10.47 -4.66
N GLN A 65 3.15 9.15 -4.67
CA GLN A 65 2.11 8.24 -5.13
C GLN A 65 1.07 8.04 -4.03
N MET A 66 -0.13 8.54 -4.27
CA MET A 66 -1.24 8.50 -3.31
C MET A 66 -2.50 7.92 -3.96
N VAL A 67 -3.31 7.22 -3.17
CA VAL A 67 -4.64 6.78 -3.58
C VAL A 67 -5.64 7.81 -3.09
N ILE A 68 -6.31 8.49 -4.02
CA ILE A 68 -7.35 9.49 -3.75
C ILE A 68 -8.54 9.16 -4.64
N HIS A 69 -9.69 8.88 -4.02
CA HIS A 69 -10.91 8.50 -4.73
C HIS A 69 -11.82 9.70 -5.03
N ASP A 70 -11.71 10.78 -4.25
CA ASP A 70 -12.54 11.96 -4.43
C ASP A 70 -12.01 12.84 -5.58
N PRO A 71 -12.75 13.00 -6.70
CA PRO A 71 -12.33 13.85 -7.80
C PRO A 71 -12.27 15.34 -7.41
N GLY A 72 -13.03 15.79 -6.40
CA GLY A 72 -13.07 17.19 -5.94
C GLY A 72 -11.79 17.64 -5.24
N ALA A 73 -10.95 16.69 -4.81
CA ALA A 73 -9.66 17.00 -4.21
C ALA A 73 -8.61 17.49 -5.24
N PHE A 74 -8.83 17.22 -6.54
CA PHE A 74 -7.88 17.55 -7.59
C PHE A 74 -8.10 18.97 -8.13
N LEU A 75 -7.00 19.71 -8.22
CA LEU A 75 -6.95 21.04 -8.83
C LEU A 75 -6.60 20.91 -10.33
N GLU A 76 -6.89 21.97 -11.10
CA GLU A 76 -6.50 22.03 -12.51
C GLU A 76 -4.98 22.13 -12.67
N GLY A 77 -4.47 21.54 -13.76
CA GLY A 77 -3.05 21.54 -14.09
C GLY A 77 -2.27 20.34 -13.55
N ARG A 78 -0.98 20.31 -13.90
CA ARG A 78 -0.01 19.29 -13.48
C ARG A 78 1.36 19.91 -13.27
N THR A 79 2.19 19.27 -12.44
CA THR A 79 3.62 19.63 -12.33
C THR A 79 4.36 19.31 -13.63
N ALA A 80 5.58 19.84 -13.78
CA ALA A 80 6.47 19.49 -14.89
C ALA A 80 6.78 17.98 -14.97
N GLU A 81 6.70 17.29 -13.83
CA GLU A 81 6.90 15.84 -13.69
C GLU A 81 5.62 15.03 -13.96
N GLY A 82 4.51 15.71 -14.30
CA GLY A 82 3.23 15.09 -14.62
C GLY A 82 2.34 14.77 -13.41
N ALA A 83 2.71 15.20 -12.20
CA ALA A 83 1.90 15.00 -10.99
C ALA A 83 0.64 15.87 -11.01
N ARG A 84 -0.50 15.33 -10.57
CA ARG A 84 -1.74 16.10 -10.42
C ARG A 84 -1.70 16.93 -9.15
N TYR A 85 -2.17 18.16 -9.21
CA TYR A 85 -2.28 19.01 -8.03
C TYR A 85 -3.48 18.58 -7.18
N VAL A 86 -3.28 18.53 -5.86
CA VAL A 86 -4.33 18.20 -4.91
C VAL A 86 -4.35 19.20 -3.78
N SER A 87 -5.54 19.68 -3.44
CA SER A 87 -5.75 20.67 -2.38
C SER A 87 -5.66 20.03 -1.00
N ASP A 88 -4.63 20.39 -0.23
CA ASP A 88 -4.48 19.95 1.16
C ASP A 88 -5.60 20.48 2.07
N THR A 89 -6.08 21.70 1.80
CA THR A 89 -7.18 22.30 2.57
C THR A 89 -8.50 21.57 2.32
N TYR A 90 -8.77 21.14 1.08
CA TYR A 90 -9.95 20.35 0.76
C TYR A 90 -9.89 18.98 1.45
N LEU A 91 -8.75 18.28 1.37
CA LEU A 91 -8.57 16.98 2.02
C LEU A 91 -8.83 17.06 3.53
N LYS A 92 -8.28 18.09 4.19
CA LYS A 92 -8.51 18.34 5.62
C LYS A 92 -9.97 18.68 5.92
N ALA A 93 -10.59 19.54 5.11
CA ALA A 93 -11.99 19.94 5.30
C ALA A 93 -12.96 18.76 5.15
N GLN A 94 -12.68 17.82 4.24
CA GLN A 94 -13.50 16.63 4.00
C GLN A 94 -13.08 15.42 4.86
N ASN A 95 -12.11 15.58 5.78
CA ASN A 95 -11.53 14.48 6.58
C ASN A 95 -11.02 13.31 5.71
N ILE A 96 -10.51 13.60 4.51
CA ILE A 96 -9.96 12.62 3.59
C ILE A 96 -8.46 12.48 3.87
N TYR A 97 -8.04 11.32 4.36
CA TYR A 97 -6.64 10.99 4.58
C TYR A 97 -6.11 10.17 3.42
N PRO A 98 -5.34 10.77 2.48
CA PRO A 98 -4.85 10.06 1.32
C PRO A 98 -3.87 8.97 1.73
N LEU A 99 -4.08 7.76 1.19
CA LEU A 99 -3.23 6.62 1.50
C LEU A 99 -1.97 6.67 0.64
N GLN A 100 -0.80 6.84 1.26
CA GLN A 100 0.48 6.82 0.57
C GLN A 100 0.82 5.40 0.13
N LEU A 101 1.08 5.21 -1.17
CA LEU A 101 1.40 3.88 -1.70
C LEU A 101 2.68 3.30 -1.08
N LYS A 102 3.63 4.16 -0.71
CA LYS A 102 4.87 3.74 -0.03
C LYS A 102 4.58 3.01 1.28
N THR A 103 3.63 3.52 2.07
CA THR A 103 3.22 2.91 3.35
C THR A 103 2.51 1.58 3.12
N VAL A 104 1.62 1.51 2.14
CA VAL A 104 0.93 0.26 1.76
C VAL A 104 1.94 -0.80 1.34
N ARG A 105 2.90 -0.44 0.47
CA ARG A 105 3.96 -1.35 0.02
C ARG A 105 4.84 -1.81 1.17
N PHE A 106 5.18 -0.91 2.09
CA PHE A 106 5.97 -1.26 3.27
C PHE A 106 5.26 -2.33 4.11
N VAL A 107 4.00 -2.10 4.47
CA VAL A 107 3.21 -3.07 5.24
C VAL A 107 3.03 -4.39 4.48
N GLN A 108 2.73 -4.32 3.18
CA GLN A 108 2.61 -5.49 2.32
C GLN A 108 3.88 -6.35 2.35
N VAL A 109 5.05 -5.73 2.19
CA VAL A 109 6.34 -6.44 2.21
C VAL A 109 6.60 -7.05 3.58
N ALA A 110 6.37 -6.30 4.67
CA ALA A 110 6.57 -6.81 6.03
C ALA A 110 5.69 -8.05 6.31
N VAL A 111 4.41 -8.00 5.94
CA VAL A 111 3.48 -9.12 6.07
C VAL A 111 3.88 -10.30 5.18
N ALA A 112 4.25 -10.04 3.93
CA ALA A 112 4.71 -11.08 3.00
C ALA A 112 5.95 -11.80 3.52
N VAL A 113 6.93 -11.06 4.06
CA VAL A 113 8.13 -11.65 4.70
C VAL A 113 7.72 -12.54 5.88
N GLY A 114 6.79 -12.08 6.72
CA GLY A 114 6.24 -12.90 7.82
C GLY A 114 5.67 -14.24 7.34
N PHE A 115 4.84 -14.22 6.29
CA PHE A 115 4.29 -15.45 5.72
C PHE A 115 5.34 -16.34 5.05
N ILE A 116 6.36 -15.76 4.41
CA ILE A 116 7.48 -16.54 3.84
C ILE A 116 8.23 -17.27 4.94
N VAL A 117 8.57 -16.59 6.04
CA VAL A 117 9.25 -17.22 7.18
C VAL A 117 8.40 -18.33 7.78
N ALA A 118 7.10 -18.08 8.02
CA ALA A 118 6.18 -19.08 8.53
C ALA A 118 6.06 -20.29 7.59
N LEU A 119 5.94 -20.06 6.28
CA LEU A 119 5.88 -21.10 5.26
C LEU A 119 7.14 -21.97 5.26
N LEU A 120 8.33 -21.36 5.38
CA LEU A 120 9.59 -22.10 5.45
C LEU A 120 9.67 -22.96 6.72
N VAL A 121 9.26 -22.43 7.87
CA VAL A 121 9.25 -23.17 9.14
C VAL A 121 8.27 -24.35 9.08
N PHE A 122 7.00 -24.11 8.76
CA PHE A 122 6.00 -25.18 8.73
C PHE A 122 6.23 -26.17 7.58
N GLY A 123 6.67 -25.67 6.42
CA GLY A 123 7.00 -26.49 5.25
C GLY A 123 8.19 -27.40 5.50
N SER A 124 9.27 -26.91 6.10
CA SER A 124 10.45 -27.72 6.42
C SER A 124 10.14 -28.77 7.48
N LEU A 125 9.42 -28.42 8.55
CA LEU A 125 8.99 -29.36 9.58
C LEU A 125 8.06 -30.45 9.01
N TRP A 126 7.18 -30.08 8.09
CA TRP A 126 6.33 -31.04 7.39
C TRP A 126 7.13 -32.01 6.52
N LEU A 127 8.10 -31.51 5.75
CA LEU A 127 8.96 -32.33 4.89
C LEU A 127 9.82 -33.30 5.69
N VAL A 128 10.48 -32.84 6.77
CA VAL A 128 11.28 -33.69 7.67
C VAL A 128 10.39 -34.75 8.33
N GLY A 129 9.21 -34.36 8.81
CA GLY A 129 8.23 -35.30 9.38
C GLY A 129 7.82 -36.38 8.38
N ARG A 130 7.64 -36.03 7.10
CA ARG A 130 7.31 -37.00 6.04
C ARG A 130 8.46 -37.94 5.72
N GLN A 131 9.71 -37.46 5.67
CA GLN A 131 10.88 -38.28 5.39
C GLN A 131 11.14 -39.32 6.49
N ASN A 132 10.91 -38.97 7.75
CA ASN A 132 11.06 -39.89 8.88
C ASN A 132 10.02 -41.03 8.86
N GLN A 133 8.85 -40.82 8.26
CA GLN A 133 7.85 -41.88 8.11
C GLN A 133 8.17 -42.86 6.98
N THR A 134 8.90 -42.43 5.95
CA THR A 134 9.29 -43.31 4.83
C THR A 134 10.52 -44.18 5.11
N ARG A 135 11.25 -43.90 6.19
CA ARG A 135 12.45 -44.65 6.60
C ARG A 135 12.19 -45.73 7.65
N VAL A 136 10.95 -45.82 8.15
CA VAL A 136 10.46 -46.85 9.09
C VAL A 136 9.58 -47.81 8.30
#